data_AF-A0A024WXM2-F1
#
_entry.id   AF-A0A024WXM2-F1
#
_cell.length_a   1.000
_cell.length_b   1.000
_cell.length_c   1.000
_cell.angle_alpha   90.00
_cell.angle_beta   90.00
_cell.angle_gamma   90.00
#
_symmetry.space_group_name_H-M   'P 1'
#
loop_
_entity.id
_entity.type
_entity.pdbx_description
1 polymer ?
#
loop_
_entity_poly.entity_id
_entity_poly.type
_entity_poly.pdbx_seq_one_letter_code
_entity_poly.pdbx_strand_id
1 'polypeptide(L)' 'MREIIKYNKIIYIINNNIVIKNNLHILKNWNRNYTIETILISLRQEMLSSANKRLPQPNEGEVYSNN' A
#
# COMPACT_ATOMS: atom_id res chain seq x y z
N MET A 1 -6.98 1.49 -12.88
CA MET A 1 -5.89 0.53 -12.60
C MET A 1 -4.50 1.00 -13.06
N ARG A 2 -4.36 1.82 -14.11
CA ARG A 2 -3.04 2.24 -14.65
C ARG A 2 -2.19 3.17 -13.76
N GLU A 3 -2.72 3.65 -12.63
CA GLU A 3 -2.06 4.64 -11.75
C GLU A 3 -1.75 4.09 -10.34
N ILE A 4 -2.08 2.83 -10.04
CA ILE A 4 -2.20 2.35 -8.64
C ILE A 4 -0.84 2.21 -7.90
N ILE A 5 0.29 2.24 -8.59
CA ILE A 5 1.64 2.10 -7.97
C ILE A 5 2.40 3.45 -7.96
N LYS A 6 1.77 4.58 -8.28
CA LYS A 6 2.53 5.83 -8.48
C LYS A 6 2.93 6.54 -7.18
N TYR A 7 2.42 6.15 -6.00
CA TYR A 7 2.30 7.14 -4.92
C TYR A 7 2.23 6.69 -3.45
N ASN A 8 2.82 5.60 -2.96
CA ASN A 8 2.60 5.33 -1.53
C ASN A 8 3.80 4.86 -0.74
N LYS A 9 4.43 5.82 -0.05
CA LYS A 9 4.94 5.58 1.30
C LYS A 9 3.77 5.71 2.28
N ILE A 10 3.01 4.62 2.47
CA ILE A 10 2.22 4.46 3.69
C ILE A 10 3.22 4.16 4.78
N ILE A 11 3.67 5.18 5.52
CA ILE A 11 4.77 5.05 6.50
C ILE A 11 4.49 3.95 7.53
N TYR A 12 3.22 3.62 7.79
CA TYR A 12 2.84 2.54 8.69
C TYR A 12 2.76 1.15 8.04
N ILE A 13 2.60 1.01 6.73
CA ILE A 13 2.37 -0.29 6.06
C ILE A 13 3.54 -0.64 5.14
N ILE A 14 4.37 0.32 4.76
CA ILE A 14 5.35 0.16 3.70
C ILE A 14 6.72 0.62 4.19
N ASN A 15 7.65 -0.34 4.34
CA ASN A 15 9.07 -0.05 4.56
C ASN A 15 9.83 -0.42 3.28
N ASN A 16 10.55 0.53 2.67
CA ASN A 16 11.24 0.34 1.38
C ASN A 16 10.34 -0.26 0.27
N ASN A 17 9.07 0.15 0.16
CA ASN A 17 8.03 -0.39 -0.76
C ASN A 17 7.60 -1.82 -0.56
N ILE A 18 8.05 -2.43 0.53
CA ILE A 18 7.56 -3.75 0.91
C ILE A 18 6.39 -3.53 1.86
N VAL A 19 5.23 -4.04 1.47
CA VAL A 19 4.06 -4.11 2.34
C VAL A 19 4.42 -4.98 3.54
N ILE A 20 4.45 -4.37 4.72
CA ILE A 20 4.61 -5.02 6.01
C ILE A 20 3.35 -5.85 6.26
N LYS A 21 3.47 -7.17 6.07
CA LYS A 21 2.38 -8.15 6.16
C LYS A 21 1.49 -7.96 7.39
N ASN A 22 2.10 -7.65 8.54
CA ASN A 22 1.39 -7.50 9.82
C ASN A 22 0.53 -6.24 9.92
N ASN A 23 0.78 -5.25 9.05
CA ASN A 23 0.16 -3.93 9.14
C ASN A 23 -1.01 -3.80 8.15
N LEU A 24 -1.19 -4.76 7.24
CA LEU A 24 -2.36 -4.90 6.39
C LEU A 24 -3.19 -6.12 6.84
N HIS A 25 -4.39 -5.88 7.36
CA HIS A 25 -5.21 -6.92 8.01
C HIS A 25 -5.40 -8.18 7.15
N ILE A 26 -5.70 -8.01 5.86
CA ILE A 26 -5.94 -9.13 4.94
C ILE A 26 -4.69 -9.99 4.66
N LEU A 27 -3.48 -9.43 4.84
CA LEU A 27 -2.23 -10.15 4.69
C LEU A 27 -1.79 -10.79 6.01
N LYS A 28 -2.06 -10.11 7.14
CA LYS A 28 -1.86 -10.64 8.48
C LYS A 28 -2.68 -11.91 8.70
N ASN A 29 -3.96 -11.86 8.34
CA ASN A 29 -4.91 -12.97 8.48
C ASN A 29 -5.29 -13.52 7.10
N TRP A 30 -4.29 -14.00 6.36
CA TRP A 30 -4.50 -14.46 4.99
C TRP A 30 -5.56 -15.57 4.90
N ASN A 31 -6.55 -15.36 4.04
CA ASN A 31 -7.54 -16.36 3.67
C ASN A 31 -7.30 -16.78 2.21
N ARG A 32 -7.32 -18.09 1.93
CA ARG A 32 -7.15 -18.65 0.57
C ARG A 32 -8.17 -18.14 -0.45
N ASN A 33 -9.30 -17.60 -0.01
CA ASN A 33 -10.34 -17.03 -0.86
C ASN A 33 -10.04 -15.57 -1.26
N TYR A 34 -9.05 -14.92 -0.65
CA TYR A 34 -8.65 -13.57 -1.05
C TYR A 34 -7.93 -13.60 -2.39
N THR A 35 -8.25 -12.61 -3.21
CA THR A 35 -7.69 -12.44 -4.55
C THR A 35 -6.76 -11.23 -4.59
N ILE A 36 -6.04 -11.08 -5.70
CA ILE A 36 -5.25 -9.86 -5.98
C ILE A 36 -6.16 -8.63 -5.92
N GLU A 37 -7.40 -8.74 -6.40
CA GLU A 37 -8.38 -7.66 -6.32
C GLU A 37 -8.67 -7.28 -4.86
N THR A 38 -8.84 -8.25 -3.95
CA THR A 38 -8.98 -7.98 -2.52
C THR A 38 -7.80 -7.18 -1.97
N ILE A 39 -6.58 -7.54 -2.39
CA ILE A 39 -5.36 -6.82 -1.99
C ILE A 39 -5.39 -5.37 -2.49
N LEU A 40 -5.65 -5.14 -3.77
CA LEU A 40 -5.67 -3.79 -4.35
C LEU A 40 -6.76 -2.90 -3.73
N ILE A 41 -7.95 -3.46 -3.46
CA ILE A 41 -9.03 -2.74 -2.78
C ILE A 41 -8.61 -2.37 -1.35
N SER A 42 -8.02 -3.30 -0.59
CA SER A 42 -7.58 -3.03 0.78
C SER A 42 -6.49 -1.95 0.83
N LEU A 43 -5.54 -1.96 -0.11
CA LEU A 43 -4.52 -0.92 -0.21
C LEU A 43 -5.15 0.45 -0.51
N ARG A 44 -6.12 0.51 -1.42
CA ARG A 44 -6.86 1.75 -1.72
C ARG A 44 -7.61 2.26 -0.49
N GLN A 45 -8.22 1.38 0.30
CA GLN A 45 -8.90 1.77 1.55
C GLN A 45 -7.90 2.34 2.57
N GLU A 46 -6.73 1.71 2.71
CA GLU A 46 -5.68 2.19 3.60
C GLU A 46 -5.17 3.57 3.20
N MET A 47 -5.05 3.89 1.90
CA MET A 47 -4.68 5.24 1.44
C MET A 47 -5.68 6.33 1.90
N LEU A 48 -6.94 5.96 2.12
CA LEU A 48 -8.00 6.87 2.56
C LEU A 48 -8.16 6.92 4.08
N SER A 49 -7.44 6.09 4.83
CA SER A 49 -7.52 6.05 6.29
C SER A 49 -7.09 7.37 6.91
N SER A 50 -7.61 7.71 8.09
CA SER A 50 -7.24 8.95 8.79
C SER A 50 -5.74 9.05 9.07
N ALA A 51 -5.07 7.92 9.28
CA ALA A 51 -3.64 7.83 9.50
C ALA A 51 -2.81 8.14 8.24
N ASN A 52 -3.32 7.81 7.05
CA ASN A 52 -2.56 7.87 5.81
C ASN A 52 -2.95 9.04 4.90
N LYS A 53 -4.21 9.49 4.93
CA LYS A 53 -4.75 10.50 4.00
C LYS A 53 -4.08 11.87 4.07
N ARG A 54 -3.30 12.15 5.13
CA ARG A 54 -2.58 13.41 5.36
C ARG A 54 -1.06 13.26 5.29
N LEU A 55 -0.55 12.07 4.95
CA LEU A 55 0.89 11.85 4.85
C LEU A 55 1.44 12.59 3.62
N PRO A 56 2.59 13.28 3.75
CA PRO A 56 3.27 13.87 2.61
C PRO A 56 3.69 12.77 1.64
N GLN A 57 3.44 12.99 0.35
CA GLN A 57 3.78 12.05 -0.72
C GLN A 57 5.14 12.42 -1.34
N PRO A 58 5.87 11.44 -1.90
CA PRO A 58 7.02 11.71 -2.74
C PRO A 58 6.62 12.48 -4.01
N ASN A 59 7.63 12.91 -4.77
CA ASN A 59 7.37 13.65 -6.01
C ASN A 59 6.59 12.78 -7.01
N GLU A 60 5.73 13.42 -7.80
CA GLU A 60 5.02 12.73 -8.87
C GLU A 60 6.00 12.04 -9.83
N GLY A 61 5.82 10.75 -10.05
CA GLY A 61 6.66 9.98 -10.98
C GLY A 61 8.01 9.55 -10.41
N GLU A 62 8.26 9.77 -9.12
CA GLU A 62 9.41 9.21 -8.44
C GLU A 62 9.31 7.68 -8.40
N VAL A 63 10.38 7.01 -8.82
CA VAL A 63 10.50 5.54 -8.84
C VAL A 63 11.62 5.10 -7.92
N TYR A 64 11.48 3.91 -7.35
CA TYR A 64 12.50 3.36 -6.48
C TYR A 64 13.60 2.68 -7.30
N SER A 65 14.86 2.94 -6.93
CA SER A 65 16.02 2.26 -7.51
C SER A 65 16.09 0.82 -6.99
N ASN A 66 16.10 -0.15 -7.89
CA ASN A 66 16.44 -1.53 -7.56
C ASN A 66 17.98 -1.61 -7.38
N ASN A 67 18.46 -1.63 -6.15
CA ASN A 67 19.78 -2.17 -5.82
C ASN A 67 19.65 -3.63 -5.44
#